data_AF-A0A1C5DZH4-F1
#
_entry.id   AF-A0A1C5DZH4-F1
#
_cell.length_a   1.000
_cell.length_b   1.000
_cell.length_c   1.000
_cell.angle_alpha   90.00
_cell.angle_beta   90.00
_cell.angle_gamma   90.00
#
_symmetry.space_group_name_H-M   'P 1'
#
loop_
_entity.id
_entity.type
_entity.pdbx_description
1 polymer ?
#
loop_
_entity_poly.entity_id
_entity_poly.type
_entity_poly.pdbx_seq_one_letter_code
_entity_poly.pdbx_strand_id
1 'polypeptide(L)'
;MAFAYQPDGTPGRVPASTPRALRTDEVGRVASDFAAVAANADQAGFHGVELHAATQYLFEQFLNSQLNDRTDQYGGRTVADRIRFTLEVTDAVVEQIGASRVGIRFSPFSTVGNMPADDRTEETYQALADELADRELAYVHVHDTSGFADDDGSLRQRLHRLLRDMRARMPGTPFVLAGGMTRESASKLIGSDVIDLAAHRLLGRRPRHASFTDNPEQHYRAWKAGRRCLSSRSSWHEPAVDGGHPA
;
A
#
# COMPACT_ATOMS: atom_id res chain seq x y z
N MET A 1 -10.26 -15.13 3.27
CA MET A 1 -11.48 -14.81 2.51
C MET A 1 -11.11 -13.88 1.37
N ALA A 2 -11.49 -14.20 0.14
CA ALA A 2 -11.37 -13.32 -1.03
C ALA A 2 -12.73 -12.67 -1.31
N PHE A 3 -12.76 -11.57 -2.06
CA PHE A 3 -14.00 -11.02 -2.60
C PHE A 3 -14.20 -11.55 -4.02
N ALA A 4 -15.28 -12.28 -4.26
CA ALA A 4 -15.59 -12.88 -5.55
C ALA A 4 -17.10 -13.05 -5.71
N TYR A 5 -17.54 -13.49 -6.89
CA TYR A 5 -18.93 -13.91 -7.10
C TYR A 5 -19.19 -15.24 -6.41
N GLN A 6 -20.25 -15.30 -5.63
CA GLN A 6 -20.77 -16.52 -5.01
C GLN A 6 -21.47 -17.38 -6.08
N PRO A 7 -21.75 -18.67 -5.78
CA PRO A 7 -22.47 -19.54 -6.72
C PRO A 7 -23.84 -19.01 -7.16
N ASP A 8 -24.46 -18.14 -6.36
CA ASP A 8 -25.74 -17.48 -6.66
C ASP A 8 -25.59 -16.22 -7.54
N GLY A 9 -24.36 -15.90 -7.99
CA GLY A 9 -24.07 -14.74 -8.82
C GLY A 9 -23.96 -13.42 -8.05
N THR A 10 -24.03 -13.43 -6.72
CA THR A 10 -23.89 -12.21 -5.91
C THR A 10 -22.42 -11.95 -5.53
N PRO A 11 -21.95 -10.69 -5.54
CA PRO A 11 -20.60 -10.36 -5.09
C PRO A 11 -20.51 -10.46 -3.56
N GLY A 12 -19.51 -11.17 -3.03
CA GLY A 12 -19.31 -11.28 -1.59
C GLY A 12 -18.00 -11.92 -1.18
N ARG A 13 -17.84 -12.15 0.13
CA ARG A 13 -16.64 -12.82 0.67
C ARG A 13 -16.78 -14.33 0.53
N VAL A 14 -15.84 -14.95 -0.17
CA VAL A 14 -15.72 -16.41 -0.29
C VAL A 14 -14.43 -16.91 0.35
N PRO A 15 -14.36 -18.17 0.83
CA PRO A 15 -13.11 -18.78 1.24
C PRO A 15 -12.09 -18.74 0.09
N ALA A 16 -10.86 -18.34 0.41
CA ALA A 16 -9.76 -18.47 -0.55
C ALA A 16 -9.23 -19.91 -0.48
N SER A 17 -8.81 -20.47 -1.61
CA SER A 17 -8.11 -21.76 -1.63
C SER A 17 -6.78 -21.65 -0.87
N THR A 18 -6.29 -22.78 -0.36
CA THR A 18 -4.93 -22.85 0.20
C THR A 18 -3.90 -22.46 -0.86
N PRO A 19 -3.00 -21.49 -0.59
CA PRO A 19 -1.99 -21.09 -1.54
C PRO A 19 -0.91 -22.17 -1.69
N ARG A 20 -0.22 -22.17 -2.84
CA ARG A 20 1.02 -22.92 -3.03
C ARG A 20 2.19 -21.96 -2.87
N ALA A 21 3.19 -22.32 -2.09
CA ALA A 21 4.44 -21.56 -2.03
C ALA A 21 5.12 -21.53 -3.42
N LEU A 22 5.55 -20.34 -3.86
CA LEU A 22 6.36 -20.19 -5.07
C LEU A 22 7.67 -20.96 -4.92
N ARG A 23 8.13 -21.63 -5.97
CA ARG A 23 9.52 -22.15 -5.98
C ARG A 23 10.49 -20.99 -6.06
N THR A 24 11.73 -21.19 -5.61
CA THR A 24 12.78 -20.15 -5.64
C THR A 24 12.96 -19.54 -7.03
N ASP A 25 12.94 -20.37 -8.09
CA ASP A 25 13.03 -19.92 -9.48
C ASP A 25 11.80 -19.14 -9.96
N GLU A 26 10.62 -19.41 -9.37
CA GLU A 26 9.41 -18.66 -9.69
C GLU A 26 9.42 -17.24 -9.10
N VAL A 27 10.10 -17.02 -7.97
CA VAL A 27 10.20 -15.69 -7.35
C VAL A 27 10.94 -14.71 -8.28
N GLY A 28 12.07 -15.14 -8.84
CA GLY A 28 12.82 -14.33 -9.81
C GLY A 28 12.01 -14.02 -11.08
N ARG A 29 11.24 -14.99 -11.59
CA ARG A 29 10.33 -14.76 -12.72
C ARG A 29 9.26 -13.72 -12.40
N VAL A 30 8.71 -13.73 -11.19
CA VAL A 30 7.71 -12.73 -10.77
C VAL A 30 8.32 -11.32 -10.80
N ALA A 31 9.57 -11.13 -10.39
CA ALA A 31 10.24 -9.83 -10.52
C ALA A 31 10.33 -9.36 -11.98
N SER A 32 10.66 -10.27 -12.91
CA SER A 32 10.64 -9.97 -14.35
C SER A 32 9.23 -9.61 -14.85
N ASP A 33 8.18 -10.28 -14.35
CA ASP A 33 6.79 -9.97 -14.73
C ASP A 33 6.41 -8.53 -14.30
N PHE A 34 6.84 -8.07 -13.12
CA PHE A 34 6.63 -6.68 -12.67
C PHE A 34 7.32 -5.67 -13.59
N ALA A 35 8.57 -5.94 -13.99
CA ALA A 35 9.29 -5.10 -14.94
C ALA A 35 8.57 -5.02 -16.29
N ALA A 36 8.10 -6.15 -16.82
CA ALA A 36 7.34 -6.18 -18.08
C ALA A 36 6.04 -5.36 -17.97
N VAL A 37 5.32 -5.43 -16.85
CA VAL A 37 4.13 -4.59 -16.62
C VAL A 37 4.48 -3.11 -16.53
N ALA A 38 5.60 -2.76 -15.90
CA ALA A 38 6.06 -1.37 -15.84
C ALA A 38 6.41 -0.82 -17.24
N ALA A 39 7.05 -1.63 -18.10
CA ALA A 39 7.32 -1.27 -19.49
C ALA A 39 6.02 -1.01 -20.27
N ASN A 40 4.99 -1.84 -20.05
CA ASN A 40 3.69 -1.65 -20.68
C ASN A 40 3.00 -0.37 -20.19
N ALA A 41 3.11 -0.05 -18.90
CA ALA A 41 2.57 1.20 -18.35
C ALA A 41 3.28 2.42 -18.96
N ASP A 42 4.60 2.35 -19.14
CA ASP A 42 5.37 3.39 -19.81
C ASP A 42 4.93 3.57 -21.28
N GLN A 43 4.79 2.48 -22.03
CA GLN A 43 4.28 2.51 -23.42
C GLN A 43 2.85 3.05 -23.52
N ALA A 44 2.02 2.82 -22.49
CA ALA A 44 0.67 3.37 -22.40
C ALA A 44 0.63 4.85 -21.99
N GLY A 45 1.77 5.48 -21.70
CA GLY A 45 1.87 6.90 -21.37
C GLY A 45 1.65 7.24 -19.90
N PHE A 46 1.73 6.27 -18.97
CA PHE A 46 1.69 6.58 -17.54
C PHE A 46 2.95 7.33 -17.11
N HIS A 47 2.80 8.34 -16.25
CA HIS A 47 3.93 9.11 -15.72
C HIS A 47 4.88 8.27 -14.84
N GLY A 48 4.38 7.18 -14.26
CA GLY A 48 5.13 6.26 -13.42
C GLY A 48 4.25 5.14 -12.89
N VAL A 49 4.80 4.29 -12.04
CA VAL A 49 4.12 3.15 -11.40
C VAL A 49 4.29 3.20 -9.88
N GLU A 50 3.32 2.63 -9.16
CA GLU A 50 3.41 2.37 -7.73
C GLU A 50 3.48 0.86 -7.48
N LEU A 51 4.58 0.37 -6.92
CA LEU A 51 4.69 -1.01 -6.45
C LEU A 51 3.79 -1.20 -5.23
N HIS A 52 2.78 -2.05 -5.36
CA HIS A 52 1.84 -2.30 -4.27
C HIS A 52 2.40 -3.31 -3.26
N ALA A 53 3.38 -2.88 -2.47
CA ALA A 53 3.99 -3.67 -1.40
C ALA A 53 3.26 -3.53 -0.05
N ALA A 54 1.92 -3.50 -0.06
CA ALA A 54 1.11 -3.19 1.12
C ALA A 54 -0.06 -4.17 1.27
N THR A 55 -0.67 -4.13 2.45
CA THR A 55 -1.81 -4.94 2.89
C THR A 55 -1.52 -6.45 2.80
N GLN A 56 -2.48 -7.30 2.49
CA GLN A 56 -2.28 -8.75 2.44
C GLN A 56 -1.64 -9.29 1.14
N TYR A 57 -1.11 -8.41 0.28
CA TYR A 57 -0.61 -8.81 -1.03
C TYR A 57 0.82 -9.34 -0.99
N LEU A 58 1.29 -9.83 -2.15
CA LEU A 58 2.45 -10.70 -2.26
C LEU A 58 3.70 -10.19 -1.52
N PHE A 59 4.09 -8.93 -1.70
CA PHE A 59 5.27 -8.38 -1.02
C PHE A 59 5.17 -8.46 0.50
N GLU A 60 4.03 -8.07 1.08
CA GLU A 60 3.87 -8.12 2.53
C GLU A 60 3.83 -9.56 3.07
N GLN A 61 3.46 -10.52 2.23
CA GLN A 61 3.59 -11.93 2.58
C GLN A 61 5.05 -12.36 2.70
N PHE A 62 5.96 -11.80 1.90
CA PHE A 62 7.41 -12.03 2.05
C PHE A 62 8.02 -11.22 3.21
N LEU A 63 7.56 -9.99 3.43
CA LEU A 63 8.07 -9.10 4.47
C LEU A 63 7.69 -9.53 5.88
N ASN A 64 6.58 -10.25 6.07
CA ASN A 64 6.09 -10.66 7.38
C ASN A 64 6.79 -11.94 7.89
N SER A 65 7.51 -11.84 9.00
CA SER A 65 8.30 -12.92 9.60
C SER A 65 7.46 -14.07 10.19
N GLN A 66 6.19 -13.81 10.50
CA GLN A 66 5.26 -14.81 11.04
C GLN A 66 4.54 -15.58 9.93
N LEU A 67 4.38 -14.97 8.74
CA LEU A 67 3.73 -15.60 7.60
C LEU A 67 4.72 -16.29 6.67
N ASN A 68 5.89 -15.69 6.44
CA ASN A 68 6.91 -16.20 5.53
C ASN A 68 7.70 -17.35 6.17
N ASP A 69 7.22 -18.57 5.99
CA ASP A 69 7.82 -19.81 6.50
C ASP A 69 8.87 -20.43 5.57
N ARG A 70 9.29 -19.73 4.50
CA ARG A 70 10.27 -20.28 3.57
C ARG A 70 11.64 -20.46 4.24
N THR A 71 12.38 -21.44 3.75
CA THR A 71 13.73 -21.79 4.21
C THR A 71 14.82 -21.48 3.19
N ASP A 72 14.47 -20.88 2.04
CA ASP A 72 15.41 -20.45 1.02
C ASP A 72 15.80 -18.97 1.21
N GLN A 73 16.48 -18.39 0.22
CA GLN A 73 16.98 -17.01 0.24
C GLN A 73 15.89 -15.92 0.32
N TYR A 74 14.61 -16.30 0.30
CA TYR A 74 13.48 -15.38 0.42
C TYR A 74 12.66 -15.62 1.70
N GLY A 75 13.22 -16.29 2.71
CA GLY A 75 12.51 -16.69 3.93
C GLY A 75 12.33 -15.61 5.00
N GLY A 76 11.47 -15.91 5.98
CA GLY A 76 11.11 -15.01 7.09
C GLY A 76 12.16 -14.86 8.19
N ARG A 77 13.16 -15.76 8.24
CA ARG A 77 14.06 -15.91 9.40
C ARG A 77 14.99 -14.73 9.62
N THR A 78 15.58 -14.21 8.54
CA THR A 78 16.50 -13.07 8.56
C THR A 78 15.84 -11.86 7.93
N VAL A 79 16.22 -10.66 8.34
CA VAL A 79 15.69 -9.45 7.71
C VAL A 79 16.09 -9.32 6.24
N ALA A 80 17.32 -9.71 5.90
CA ALA A 80 17.84 -9.63 4.53
C ALA A 80 17.03 -10.49 3.56
N ASP A 81 16.61 -11.69 3.97
CA ASP A 81 15.82 -12.59 3.12
C ASP A 81 14.36 -12.14 2.98
N ARG A 82 13.78 -11.54 4.04
CA ARG A 82 12.43 -10.96 4.00
C ARG A 82 12.31 -9.85 2.96
N ILE A 83 13.31 -8.96 2.93
CA ILE A 83 13.28 -7.77 2.08
C ILE A 83 13.74 -8.06 0.64
N ARG A 84 14.43 -9.18 0.42
CA ARG A 84 15.05 -9.53 -0.87
C ARG A 84 14.09 -9.47 -2.04
N PHE A 85 12.92 -10.09 -1.93
CA PHE A 85 11.93 -10.09 -3.01
C PHE A 85 11.47 -8.67 -3.37
N THR A 86 11.19 -7.85 -2.35
CA THR A 86 10.79 -6.45 -2.54
C THR A 86 11.88 -5.66 -3.25
N LEU A 87 13.14 -5.83 -2.86
CA LEU A 87 14.28 -5.17 -3.48
C LEU A 87 14.51 -5.63 -4.92
N GLU A 88 14.49 -6.94 -5.19
CA GLU A 88 14.65 -7.50 -6.55
C GLU A 88 13.59 -6.98 -7.52
N VAL A 89 12.32 -6.91 -7.09
CA VAL A 89 11.25 -6.34 -7.92
C VAL A 89 11.44 -4.84 -8.11
N THR A 90 11.84 -4.12 -7.06
CA THR A 90 12.11 -2.68 -7.13
C THR A 90 13.22 -2.42 -8.14
N ASP A 91 14.32 -3.15 -8.05
CA ASP A 91 15.48 -3.01 -8.94
C ASP A 91 15.10 -3.31 -10.39
N ALA A 92 14.38 -4.41 -10.65
CA ALA A 92 13.95 -4.76 -12.00
C ALA A 92 13.03 -3.69 -12.62
N VAL A 93 12.15 -3.08 -11.83
CA VAL A 93 11.25 -2.02 -12.31
C VAL A 93 11.99 -0.69 -12.48
N VAL A 94 12.91 -0.36 -11.58
CA VAL A 94 13.78 0.82 -11.69
C VAL A 94 14.66 0.73 -12.92
N GLU A 95 15.27 -0.42 -13.20
CA GLU A 95 16.07 -0.65 -14.42
C GLU A 95 15.22 -0.44 -15.69
N GLN A 96 13.94 -0.80 -15.64
CA GLN A 96 13.06 -0.75 -16.79
C GLN A 96 12.52 0.66 -17.12
N ILE A 97 12.18 1.49 -16.12
CA ILE A 97 11.52 2.79 -16.34
C ILE A 97 12.18 3.99 -15.63
N GLY A 98 13.22 3.76 -14.83
CA GLY A 98 13.93 4.76 -14.05
C GLY A 98 13.31 5.05 -12.68
N ALA A 99 14.16 5.23 -11.66
CA ALA A 99 13.75 5.38 -10.25
C ALA A 99 12.80 6.55 -9.98
N SER A 100 13.00 7.69 -10.66
CA SER A 100 12.16 8.88 -10.53
C SER A 100 10.71 8.70 -10.99
N ARG A 101 10.39 7.53 -11.58
CA ARG A 101 9.04 7.14 -12.03
C ARG A 101 8.48 5.96 -11.24
N VAL A 102 9.16 5.52 -10.20
CA VAL A 102 8.77 4.38 -9.36
C VAL A 102 8.47 4.86 -7.95
N GLY A 103 7.23 4.67 -7.52
CA GLY A 103 6.86 4.73 -6.11
C GLY A 103 6.70 3.33 -5.52
N ILE A 104 6.79 3.20 -4.21
CA ILE A 104 6.47 1.95 -3.50
C ILE A 104 5.54 2.21 -2.34
N ARG A 105 4.54 1.34 -2.17
CA ARG A 105 3.53 1.47 -1.13
C ARG A 105 3.63 0.37 -0.08
N PHE A 106 3.63 0.73 1.20
CA PHE A 106 3.70 -0.19 2.35
C PHE A 106 2.47 -0.07 3.29
N SER A 107 2.26 -1.07 4.14
CA SER A 107 1.34 -0.91 5.29
C SER A 107 1.89 -1.60 6.56
N PRO A 108 2.88 -0.98 7.23
CA PRO A 108 3.45 -1.54 8.45
C PRO A 108 2.37 -1.81 9.49
N PHE A 109 2.54 -2.91 10.23
CA PHE A 109 1.65 -3.39 11.29
C PHE A 109 0.23 -3.79 10.85
N SER A 110 -0.06 -3.82 9.54
CA SER A 110 -1.40 -4.17 9.08
C SER A 110 -1.71 -5.64 9.33
N THR A 111 -2.85 -5.91 9.95
CA THR A 111 -3.44 -7.26 10.08
C THR A 111 -4.60 -7.49 9.09
N VAL A 112 -4.78 -6.56 8.15
CA VAL A 112 -5.81 -6.66 7.11
C VAL A 112 -5.60 -7.94 6.29
N GLY A 113 -6.70 -8.60 5.91
CA GLY A 113 -6.64 -9.81 5.09
C GLY A 113 -6.11 -11.05 5.81
N ASN A 114 -6.21 -11.08 7.15
CA ASN A 114 -5.68 -12.14 8.03
C ASN A 114 -4.15 -12.20 8.06
N MET A 115 -3.47 -11.08 7.77
CA MET A 115 -2.03 -10.98 8.03
C MET A 115 -1.78 -11.11 9.54
N PRO A 116 -0.87 -12.00 9.98
CA PRO A 116 -0.51 -12.12 11.39
C PRO A 116 0.23 -10.86 11.86
N ALA A 117 0.01 -10.48 13.12
CA ALA A 117 0.82 -9.45 13.75
C ALA A 117 2.28 -9.92 13.82
N ASP A 118 3.22 -9.00 13.57
CA ASP A 118 4.65 -9.31 13.52
C ASP A 118 5.44 -8.34 14.39
N ASP A 119 6.09 -8.86 15.43
CA ASP A 119 6.91 -8.08 16.34
C ASP A 119 8.23 -7.61 15.72
N ARG A 120 8.61 -8.14 14.55
CA ARG A 120 9.79 -7.73 13.76
C ARG A 120 9.45 -6.72 12.67
N THR A 121 8.26 -6.12 12.72
CA THR A 121 7.81 -5.13 11.75
C THR A 121 8.82 -3.98 11.63
N GLU A 122 9.20 -3.32 12.74
CA GLU A 122 10.15 -2.21 12.66
C GLU A 122 11.48 -2.60 12.05
N GLU A 123 12.11 -3.69 12.53
CA GLU A 123 13.38 -4.19 11.98
C GLU A 123 13.30 -4.33 10.45
N THR A 124 12.19 -4.88 9.95
CA THR A 124 11.99 -5.12 8.53
C THR A 124 11.90 -3.82 7.72
N TYR A 125 11.08 -2.87 8.14
CA TYR A 125 10.93 -1.61 7.40
C TYR A 125 12.11 -0.66 7.58
N GLN A 126 12.86 -0.78 8.68
CA GLN A 126 14.11 -0.06 8.86
C GLN A 126 15.17 -0.53 7.88
N ALA A 127 15.36 -1.85 7.76
CA ALA A 127 16.27 -2.43 6.77
C ALA A 127 15.84 -2.13 5.33
N LEU A 128 14.53 -2.17 5.03
CA LEU A 128 14.02 -1.71 3.74
C LEU A 128 14.36 -0.24 3.49
N ALA A 129 14.19 0.64 4.47
CA ALA A 129 14.48 2.06 4.30
C ALA A 129 15.98 2.30 4.02
N ASP A 130 16.87 1.58 4.70
CA ASP A 130 18.31 1.64 4.45
C ASP A 130 18.65 1.26 3.00
N GLU A 131 18.08 0.17 2.51
CA GLU A 131 18.32 -0.30 1.14
C GLU A 131 17.65 0.59 0.08
N LEU A 132 16.44 1.09 0.36
CA LEU A 132 15.71 1.94 -0.59
C LEU A 132 16.26 3.35 -0.69
N ALA A 133 17.02 3.83 0.31
CA ALA A 133 17.61 5.17 0.31
C ALA A 133 18.51 5.40 -0.93
N ASP A 134 19.33 4.42 -1.27
CA ASP A 134 20.29 4.50 -2.39
C ASP A 134 19.61 4.38 -3.78
N ARG A 135 18.33 3.98 -3.82
CA ARG A 135 17.58 3.78 -5.06
C ARG A 135 16.87 5.04 -5.54
N GLU A 136 16.82 6.10 -4.73
CA GLU A 136 16.25 7.41 -5.08
C GLU A 136 14.86 7.33 -5.75
N LEU A 137 13.98 6.50 -5.17
CA LEU A 137 12.61 6.32 -5.67
C LEU A 137 11.83 7.64 -5.66
N ALA A 138 10.85 7.75 -6.56
CA ALA A 138 9.99 8.91 -6.67
C ALA A 138 9.27 9.26 -5.36
N TYR A 139 8.83 8.24 -4.61
CA TYR A 139 8.25 8.38 -3.27
C TYR A 139 8.09 7.02 -2.56
N VAL A 140 7.98 7.08 -1.24
CA VAL A 140 7.45 6.00 -0.40
C VAL A 140 6.05 6.37 0.06
N HIS A 141 5.09 5.48 -0.14
CA HIS A 141 3.69 5.65 0.26
C HIS A 141 3.32 4.69 1.38
N VAL A 142 2.96 5.20 2.55
CA VAL A 142 2.56 4.37 3.68
C VAL A 142 1.05 4.44 3.89
N HIS A 143 0.42 3.26 3.97
CA HIS A 143 -0.97 3.13 4.33
C HIS A 143 -1.12 2.85 5.82
N ASP A 144 -1.62 3.84 6.55
CA ASP A 144 -2.04 3.71 7.93
C ASP A 144 -3.37 2.93 8.02
N THR A 145 -3.27 1.71 8.55
CA THR A 145 -4.41 0.81 8.78
C THR A 145 -4.87 0.79 10.23
N SER A 146 -4.31 1.65 11.10
CA SER A 146 -4.68 1.73 12.52
C SER A 146 -6.18 1.94 12.73
N GLY A 147 -6.87 2.65 11.84
CA GLY A 147 -8.34 2.85 11.93
C GLY A 147 -9.19 1.56 11.88
N PHE A 148 -8.59 0.39 11.63
CA PHE A 148 -9.26 -0.91 11.69
C PHE A 148 -8.99 -1.71 12.98
N ALA A 149 -7.97 -1.35 13.76
CA ALA A 149 -7.46 -2.17 14.86
C ALA A 149 -6.87 -1.38 16.06
N ASP A 150 -6.92 -0.05 16.02
CA ASP A 150 -6.28 0.84 17.01
C ASP A 150 -7.32 1.43 17.95
N ASP A 151 -7.57 0.73 19.06
CA ASP A 151 -8.58 1.12 20.04
C ASP A 151 -8.16 2.36 20.85
N ASP A 152 -6.86 2.54 21.11
CA ASP A 152 -6.32 3.59 22.00
C ASP A 152 -5.39 4.60 21.31
N GLY A 153 -5.08 4.43 20.03
CA GLY A 153 -4.18 5.32 19.28
C GLY A 153 -2.70 4.92 19.33
N SER A 154 -2.36 3.86 20.07
CA SER A 154 -0.99 3.40 20.25
C SER A 154 -0.36 2.90 18.94
N LEU A 155 -1.15 2.25 18.09
CA LEU A 155 -0.68 1.72 16.81
C LEU A 155 -0.34 2.85 15.83
N ARG A 156 -1.22 3.86 15.75
CA ARG A 156 -0.95 5.09 15.00
C ARG A 156 0.31 5.79 15.48
N GLN A 157 0.52 5.87 16.79
CA GLN A 157 1.71 6.52 17.34
C GLN A 157 2.99 5.72 17.05
N ARG A 158 2.91 4.38 17.11
CA ARG A 158 3.99 3.46 16.71
C ARG A 158 4.33 3.64 15.22
N LEU A 159 3.34 3.72 14.34
CA LEU A 159 3.53 4.00 12.92
C LEU A 159 4.19 5.36 12.68
N HIS A 160 3.75 6.43 13.36
CA HIS A 160 4.39 7.74 13.23
C HIS A 160 5.85 7.76 13.71
N ARG A 161 6.22 6.91 14.69
CA ARG A 161 7.64 6.74 15.07
C ARG A 161 8.43 6.05 13.97
N LEU A 162 7.90 4.96 13.41
CA LEU A 162 8.53 4.25 12.30
C LEU A 162 8.71 5.16 11.07
N LEU A 163 7.71 5.97 10.72
CA LEU A 163 7.79 6.93 9.62
C LEU A 163 8.94 7.93 9.78
N ARG A 164 9.14 8.46 10.99
CA ARG A 164 10.26 9.37 11.26
C ARG A 164 11.61 8.67 11.13
N ASP A 165 11.70 7.43 11.59
CA ASP A 165 12.93 6.64 11.48
C ASP A 165 13.26 6.32 10.01
N MET A 166 12.27 5.89 9.22
CA MET A 166 12.43 5.68 7.78
C MET A 166 12.83 6.97 7.05
N ARG A 167 12.19 8.11 7.38
CA ARG A 167 12.55 9.42 6.79
C ARG A 167 13.98 9.81 7.11
N ALA A 168 14.45 9.56 8.33
CA ALA A 168 15.84 9.84 8.71
C ALA A 168 16.85 9.00 7.91
N ARG A 169 16.47 7.77 7.52
CA ARG A 169 17.28 6.88 6.66
C ARG A 169 17.19 7.24 5.17
N MET A 170 16.08 7.87 4.75
CA MET A 170 15.79 8.22 3.37
C MET A 170 15.58 9.74 3.18
N PRO A 171 16.56 10.60 3.51
CA PRO A 171 16.35 12.05 3.57
C PRO A 171 15.99 12.70 2.23
N GLY A 172 16.31 12.07 1.09
CA GLY A 172 15.99 12.56 -0.25
C GLY A 172 14.67 12.04 -0.83
N THR A 173 13.98 11.12 -0.14
CA THR A 173 12.79 10.45 -0.68
C THR A 173 11.50 11.07 -0.12
N PRO A 174 10.55 11.50 -0.96
CA PRO A 174 9.26 11.98 -0.49
C PRO A 174 8.42 10.89 0.19
N PHE A 175 7.78 11.22 1.31
CA PHE A 175 6.87 10.36 2.04
C PHE A 175 5.40 10.77 1.84
N VAL A 176 4.59 9.85 1.34
CA VAL A 176 3.14 9.97 1.21
C VAL A 176 2.50 9.14 2.33
N LEU A 177 1.54 9.69 3.07
CA LEU A 177 0.77 8.92 4.05
C LEU A 177 -0.71 8.87 3.66
N ALA A 178 -1.32 7.69 3.75
CA ALA A 178 -2.74 7.50 3.55
C ALA A 178 -3.42 6.79 4.72
N GLY A 179 -4.56 7.31 5.18
CA GLY A 179 -5.42 6.63 6.14
C GLY A 179 -5.83 7.50 7.32
N GLY A 180 -7.13 7.65 7.53
CA GLY A 180 -7.69 8.21 8.77
C GLY A 180 -7.42 9.70 9.07
N MET A 181 -6.60 10.39 8.28
CA MET A 181 -6.21 11.78 8.54
C MET A 181 -7.33 12.79 8.24
N THR A 182 -7.50 13.75 9.16
CA THR A 182 -8.17 15.03 8.90
C THR A 182 -7.19 16.03 8.28
N ARG A 183 -7.71 17.13 7.72
CA ARG A 183 -6.88 18.26 7.24
C ARG A 183 -5.92 18.74 8.31
N GLU A 184 -6.40 18.93 9.54
CA GLU A 184 -5.57 19.39 10.66
C GLU A 184 -4.43 18.42 10.98
N SER A 185 -4.73 17.11 11.10
CA SER A 185 -3.69 16.11 11.37
C SER A 185 -2.68 15.98 10.23
N ALA A 186 -3.13 16.08 8.97
CA ALA A 186 -2.25 16.07 7.80
C ALA A 186 -1.34 17.31 7.77
N SER A 187 -1.90 18.51 7.98
CA SER A 187 -1.13 19.75 8.07
C SER A 187 -0.11 19.71 9.21
N LYS A 188 -0.45 19.11 10.36
CA LYS A 188 0.50 18.93 11.46
C LYS A 188 1.64 18.00 11.09
N LEU A 189 1.36 16.87 10.44
CA LEU A 189 2.39 15.91 10.03
C LEU A 189 3.33 16.51 8.98
N ILE A 190 2.79 17.23 8.01
CA ILE A 190 3.57 17.99 7.01
C ILE A 190 4.42 19.07 7.70
N GLY A 191 3.81 19.90 8.55
CA GLY A 191 4.52 20.98 9.26
C GLY A 191 5.57 20.48 10.26
N SER A 192 5.50 19.21 10.66
CA SER A 192 6.49 18.54 11.51
C SER A 192 7.49 17.67 10.73
N ASP A 193 7.52 17.76 9.40
CA ASP A 193 8.43 17.02 8.54
C ASP A 193 8.35 15.49 8.73
N VAL A 194 7.14 14.95 8.93
CA VAL A 194 6.94 13.48 9.02
C VAL A 194 6.55 12.92 7.66
N ILE A 195 5.83 13.70 6.87
CA ILE A 195 5.35 13.34 5.52
C ILE A 195 5.43 14.58 4.64
N ASP A 196 5.55 14.39 3.34
CA ASP A 196 5.53 15.47 2.35
C ASP A 196 4.13 15.62 1.75
N LEU A 197 3.38 14.53 1.67
CA LEU A 197 2.05 14.49 1.07
C LEU A 197 1.08 13.63 1.89
N ALA A 198 -0.16 14.09 1.97
CA ALA A 198 -1.27 13.33 2.52
C ALA A 198 -2.17 12.81 1.40
N ALA A 199 -2.23 11.49 1.25
CA ALA A 199 -3.15 10.82 0.34
C ALA A 199 -4.46 10.48 1.07
N HIS A 200 -5.59 10.97 0.55
CA HIS A 200 -6.88 10.77 1.19
C HIS A 200 -7.71 9.71 0.44
N ARG A 201 -8.07 8.64 1.15
CA ARG A 201 -9.21 7.78 0.77
C ARG A 201 -10.48 8.41 1.33
N LEU A 202 -11.42 8.76 0.45
CA LEU A 202 -12.68 9.37 0.87
C LEU A 202 -13.65 8.32 1.44
N LEU A 203 -13.46 8.01 2.72
CA LEU A 203 -14.31 7.08 3.46
C LEU A 203 -15.40 7.84 4.22
N GLY A 204 -16.63 7.79 3.73
CA GLY A 204 -17.83 8.19 4.47
C GLY A 204 -18.54 6.97 5.06
N ARG A 205 -19.13 7.14 6.26
CA ARG A 205 -20.08 6.17 6.83
C ARG A 205 -21.52 6.66 6.56
N ARG A 206 -22.14 6.18 5.46
CA ARG A 206 -23.60 6.18 5.08
C ARG A 206 -24.38 7.52 5.03
N PRO A 207 -25.50 7.60 4.27
CA PRO A 207 -25.74 7.10 2.91
C PRO A 207 -26.04 8.24 1.91
N ARG A 208 -26.07 7.84 0.63
CA ARG A 208 -26.38 8.58 -0.60
C ARG A 208 -25.17 9.27 -1.26
N HIS A 209 -24.58 8.47 -2.16
CA HIS A 209 -23.81 8.79 -3.36
C HIS A 209 -22.75 9.90 -3.24
N ALA A 210 -21.48 9.49 -3.07
CA ALA A 210 -20.31 10.10 -3.72
C ALA A 210 -19.02 9.36 -3.27
N SER A 211 -18.54 8.42 -4.08
CA SER A 211 -17.15 7.94 -4.02
C SER A 211 -16.21 8.97 -4.68
N PHE A 212 -14.88 8.90 -4.52
CA PHE A 212 -13.93 9.76 -5.27
C PHE A 212 -14.19 9.68 -6.79
N THR A 213 -14.70 8.53 -7.24
CA THR A 213 -15.12 8.25 -8.63
C THR A 213 -16.31 9.09 -9.10
N ASP A 214 -17.12 9.66 -8.20
CA ASP A 214 -18.44 10.21 -8.57
C ASP A 214 -18.53 11.74 -8.49
N ASN A 215 -17.67 12.44 -7.71
CA ASN A 215 -17.72 13.93 -7.61
C ASN A 215 -16.45 14.58 -6.99
N PRO A 216 -15.31 14.67 -7.70
CA PRO A 216 -14.04 15.20 -7.16
C PRO A 216 -14.12 16.64 -6.60
N GLU A 217 -14.99 17.48 -7.17
CA GLU A 217 -15.23 18.87 -6.73
C GLU A 217 -15.88 18.95 -5.34
N GLN A 218 -16.95 18.19 -5.10
CA GLN A 218 -17.64 18.15 -3.81
C GLN A 218 -16.69 17.64 -2.71
N HIS A 219 -15.83 16.69 -3.06
CA HIS A 219 -14.82 16.14 -2.18
C HIS A 219 -13.78 17.16 -1.77
N TYR A 220 -13.23 17.88 -2.75
CA TYR A 220 -12.29 18.97 -2.49
C TYR A 220 -12.91 20.05 -1.59
N ARG A 221 -14.19 20.41 -1.81
CA ARG A 221 -14.92 21.37 -0.96
C ARG A 221 -15.13 20.86 0.47
N ALA A 222 -15.47 19.60 0.67
CA ALA A 222 -15.63 18.99 2.00
C ALA A 222 -14.30 18.97 2.78
N TRP A 223 -13.22 18.57 2.12
CA TRP A 223 -11.87 18.60 2.70
C TRP A 223 -11.44 20.02 3.07
N LYS A 224 -11.64 21.01 2.18
CA LYS A 224 -11.37 22.43 2.49
C LYS A 224 -12.15 22.91 3.72
N ALA A 225 -13.37 22.43 3.89
CA ALA A 225 -14.23 22.78 5.03
C ALA A 225 -13.96 21.96 6.30
N GLY A 226 -12.94 21.10 6.34
CA GLY A 226 -12.62 20.28 7.51
C GLY A 226 -13.63 19.17 7.81
N ARG A 227 -14.49 18.82 6.85
CA ARG A 227 -15.54 17.80 6.99
C ARG A 227 -15.13 16.50 6.31
N ARG A 228 -15.62 15.35 6.79
CA ARG A 228 -15.50 14.06 6.09
C ARG A 228 -16.52 14.01 4.97
N CYS A 229 -16.15 13.48 3.81
CA CYS A 229 -17.11 13.27 2.72
C CYS A 229 -17.90 11.97 2.90
N LEU A 230 -19.10 11.95 2.31
CA LEU A 230 -20.05 10.84 2.35
C LEU A 230 -19.84 9.96 1.11
N SER A 231 -19.47 8.70 1.28
CA SER A 231 -19.40 7.70 0.21
C SER A 231 -20.21 6.45 0.57
N SER A 232 -20.73 5.74 -0.44
CA SER A 232 -21.42 4.45 -0.26
C SER A 232 -20.44 3.31 -0.50
N ARG A 233 -20.50 2.26 0.32
CA ARG A 233 -19.72 1.02 0.09
C ARG A 233 -20.27 0.16 -1.06
N SER A 234 -21.53 0.36 -1.45
CA SER A 234 -22.18 -0.43 -2.49
C SER A 234 -21.55 -0.22 -3.87
N SER A 235 -21.11 0.99 -4.18
CA SER A 235 -20.57 1.34 -5.51
C SER A 235 -19.10 0.95 -5.74
N TRP A 236 -18.42 0.35 -4.76
CA TRP A 236 -16.96 0.10 -4.87
C TRP A 236 -16.58 -1.12 -5.70
N HIS A 237 -17.54 -2.03 -5.87
CA HIS A 237 -17.36 -3.31 -6.54
C HIS A 237 -18.45 -3.54 -7.60
N GLU A 238 -19.22 -2.50 -7.93
CA GLU A 238 -20.16 -2.55 -9.04
C GLU A 238 -19.35 -2.61 -10.35
N PRO A 239 -19.56 -3.63 -11.20
CA PRO A 239 -18.98 -3.63 -12.52
C PRO A 239 -19.47 -2.39 -13.29
N ALA A 240 -18.62 -1.85 -14.16
CA ALA A 240 -19.05 -0.80 -15.07
C ALA A 240 -20.24 -1.32 -15.89
N VAL A 241 -21.42 -0.72 -15.67
CA VAL A 241 -22.58 -0.93 -16.53
C VAL A 241 -22.37 -0.08 -17.79
N ASP A 242 -22.61 -0.68 -18.97
CA ASP A 242 -22.63 0.02 -20.24
C ASP A 242 -23.61 1.20 -20.14
N GLY A 243 -23.04 2.40 -20.08
CA GLY A 243 -23.78 3.63 -19.72
C GLY A 243 -22.90 4.73 -19.12
N GLY A 244 -21.67 4.39 -18.70
CA GLY A 244 -20.71 5.35 -18.17
C GLY A 244 -21.07 5.81 -16.75
N HIS A 245 -20.07 6.02 -15.91
CA HIS A 245 -20.28 6.81 -14.70
C HIS A 245 -20.69 8.23 -15.15
N PRO A 246 -21.86 8.74 -14.75
CA PRO A 246 -22.23 10.12 -15.06
C PRO A 246 -21.16 11.05 -14.47
N ALA A 247 -20.65 11.93 -15.33
CA ALA A 247 -19.58 12.89 -15.06
C ALA A 247 -19.89 13.89 -13.94
#